data_AF-A0A7C5MGE2-F1
#
_entry.id   AF-A0A7C5MGE2-F1
#
_cell.length_a   1.000
_cell.length_b   1.000
_cell.length_c   1.000
_cell.angle_alpha   90.00
_cell.angle_beta   90.00
_cell.angle_gamma   90.00
#
_symmetry.space_group_name_H-M   'P 1'
#
loop_
_entity.id
_entity.type
_entity.pdbx_description
1 polymer ?
#
loop_
_entity_poly.entity_id
_entity_poly.type
_entity_poly.pdbx_seq_one_letter_code
_entity_poly.pdbx_strand_id
1 'polypeptide(L)' 'DTLGAQAELDIRLEPLRAECRNCQAVHEFSEIAWLCPVCGARGLNFQNGDELHLCNIEVEDGQDRNS' A
#
# COMPACT_ATOMS: atom_id res chain seq x y z
N ASP A 1 28.40 9.40 0.06
CA ASP A 1 28.07 8.96 -1.30
C ASP A 1 27.52 7.57 -1.34
N THR A 2 26.31 7.45 -1.87
CA THR A 2 25.64 6.18 -2.15
C THR A 2 25.17 6.20 -3.59
N LEU A 3 25.04 5.02 -4.23
CA LEU A 3 24.55 4.89 -5.60
C LEU A 3 23.22 5.61 -5.84
N GLY A 4 22.31 5.61 -4.85
CA GLY A 4 21.00 6.27 -4.92
C GLY A 4 20.96 7.69 -4.35
N ALA A 5 22.08 8.41 -4.26
CA ALA A 5 22.11 9.74 -3.62
C ALA A 5 21.17 10.77 -4.28
N GLN A 6 20.79 10.55 -5.54
CA GLN A 6 19.86 11.38 -6.32
C GLN A 6 18.62 10.59 -6.78
N ALA A 7 18.37 9.41 -6.21
CA ALA A 7 17.21 8.62 -6.58
C ALA A 7 15.91 9.32 -6.13
N GLU A 8 14.88 9.22 -6.96
CA GLU A 8 13.53 9.67 -6.63
C GLU A 8 12.73 8.52 -6.01
N LEU A 9 11.88 8.84 -5.02
CA LEU A 9 11.00 7.88 -4.36
C LEU A 9 9.55 8.22 -4.64
N ASP A 10 8.88 7.38 -5.41
CA ASP A 10 7.43 7.40 -5.59
C ASP A 10 6.77 6.47 -4.57
N ILE A 11 5.78 6.99 -3.82
CA ILE A 11 5.01 6.22 -2.84
C ILE A 11 3.55 6.29 -3.24
N ARG A 12 2.94 5.11 -3.41
CA ARG A 12 1.49 4.96 -3.55
C ARG A 12 0.88 4.48 -2.25
N LEU A 13 -0.16 5.19 -1.80
CA LEU A 13 -0.99 4.75 -0.69
C LEU A 13 -2.17 3.95 -1.24
N GLU A 14 -2.28 2.70 -0.82
CA GLU A 14 -3.42 1.85 -1.15
C GLU A 14 -4.55 2.03 -0.13
N PRO A 15 -5.83 1.96 -0.52
CA PRO A 15 -6.95 2.01 0.41
C PRO A 15 -6.85 0.90 1.46
N LEU A 16 -7.26 1.21 2.70
CA LEU A 16 -7.37 0.20 3.75
C LEU A 16 -8.50 -0.77 3.39
N ARG A 17 -8.29 -2.06 3.63
CA ARG A 17 -9.24 -3.12 3.37
C ARG A 17 -9.50 -3.90 4.65
N ALA A 18 -10.77 -4.17 4.95
CA ALA A 18 -11.13 -5.01 6.08
C ALA A 18 -12.32 -5.91 5.77
N GLU A 19 -12.34 -7.07 6.43
CA GLU A 19 -13.46 -7.99 6.45
C GLU A 19 -14.17 -7.93 7.79
N CYS A 20 -15.50 -7.85 7.78
CA CYS A 20 -16.28 -7.91 9.01
C CYS A 20 -16.40 -9.35 9.51
N ARG A 21 -15.97 -9.62 10.74
CA ARG A 21 -16.12 -10.92 11.40
C ARG A 21 -17.58 -11.32 11.68
N ASN A 22 -18.51 -10.37 11.62
CA ASN A 22 -19.93 -10.63 11.89
C ASN A 22 -20.72 -10.93 10.61
N CYS A 23 -20.65 -10.06 9.59
CA CYS A 23 -21.43 -10.20 8.36
C CYS A 23 -20.59 -10.60 7.14
N GLN A 24 -19.28 -10.83 7.30
CA GLN A 24 -18.33 -11.23 6.26
C GLN A 24 -18.20 -10.26 5.07
N ALA A 25 -18.77 -9.06 5.17
CA ALA A 25 -18.64 -8.05 4.14
C ALA A 25 -17.20 -7.51 4.11
N VAL A 26 -16.66 -7.39 2.90
CA VAL A 26 -15.34 -6.79 2.64
C VAL A 26 -15.53 -5.35 2.18
N HIS A 27 -14.72 -4.45 2.74
CA HIS A 27 -14.80 -3.02 2.47
C HIS A 27 -13.43 -2.43 2.23
N GLU A 28 -13.39 -1.45 1.34
CA GLU A 28 -12.28 -0.51 1.21
C GLU A 28 -12.63 0.79 1.92
N PHE A 29 -11.64 1.40 2.56
CA PHE A 29 -11.75 2.58 3.39
C PHE A 29 -10.72 3.60 2.92
N SER A 30 -11.19 4.79 2.54
CA SER A 30 -10.32 5.95 2.33
C SER A 30 -9.86 6.58 3.65
N GLU A 31 -10.62 6.37 4.73
CA GLU A 31 -10.32 6.82 6.09
C GLU A 31 -10.67 5.70 7.10
N ILE A 32 -9.91 5.61 8.20
CA ILE A 32 -10.12 4.55 9.20
C ILE A 32 -11.53 4.65 9.81
N ALA A 33 -12.26 3.53 9.76
CA ALA A 33 -13.50 3.34 10.48
C ALA A 33 -13.42 2.10 11.38
N TRP A 34 -14.07 2.17 12.55
CA TRP A 34 -14.05 1.10 13.55
C TRP A 34 -15.34 0.26 13.58
N LEU A 35 -16.31 0.60 12.73
CA LEU A 35 -17.60 -0.07 12.61
C LEU A 35 -17.80 -0.57 11.17
N CYS A 36 -18.32 -1.78 11.02
CA CYS A 36 -18.73 -2.29 9.73
C CYS A 36 -19.84 -1.42 9.13
N PRO A 37 -19.67 -0.89 7.90
CA PRO A 37 -20.68 -0.07 7.24
C PRO A 37 -22.00 -0.81 6.96
N VAL A 38 -21.96 -2.14 6.87
CA VAL A 38 -23.12 -2.97 6.51
C VAL A 38 -23.95 -3.36 7.74
N CYS A 39 -23.30 -3.83 8.81
CA CYS A 39 -24.01 -4.37 9.98
C CYS A 39 -23.78 -3.59 11.29
N GLY A 40 -22.91 -2.58 11.29
CA GLY A 40 -22.58 -1.77 12.47
C GLY A 40 -21.72 -2.47 13.52
N ALA A 41 -21.27 -3.71 13.29
CA ALA A 41 -20.44 -4.44 14.25
C ALA A 41 -19.00 -3.87 14.35
N ARG A 42 -18.39 -3.99 15.54
CA ARG A 42 -17.00 -3.57 15.84
C ARG A 42 -15.91 -4.56 15.43
N GLY A 43 -16.28 -5.72 14.87
CA GLY A 43 -15.37 -6.80 14.54
C GLY A 43 -14.79 -6.66 13.13
N LEU A 44 -14.04 -5.61 12.83
CA LEU A 44 -13.31 -5.51 11.55
C LEU A 44 -11.95 -6.19 11.67
N ASN A 45 -11.60 -7.00 10.66
CA ASN A 45 -10.29 -7.59 10.49
C ASN A 45 -9.59 -6.92 9.30
N PHE A 46 -8.64 -6.01 9.57
CA PHE A 46 -7.88 -5.33 8.53
C PHE A 46 -6.92 -6.31 7.84
N GLN A 47 -6.83 -6.19 6.52
CA GLN A 47 -6.06 -7.09 5.65
C GLN A 47 -4.78 -6.43 5.09
N ASN A 48 -4.59 -5.13 5.35
CA ASN A 48 -3.43 -4.33 4.95
C ASN A 48 -3.32 -3.07 5.84
N GLY A 49 -2.25 -2.29 5.61
CA GLY A 49 -2.04 -0.97 6.25
C GLY A 49 -0.89 -0.93 7.26
N ASP A 50 -0.28 -2.07 7.54
CA ASP A 50 0.89 -2.25 8.42
C ASP A 50 2.14 -2.75 7.68
N GLU A 51 2.09 -2.71 6.35
CA GLU A 51 3.13 -3.23 5.46
C GLU A 51 3.59 -2.16 4.47
N LEU A 52 4.86 -2.23 4.07
CA LEU A 52 5.43 -1.45 2.96
C LEU A 52 6.05 -2.43 1.97
N HIS A 53 5.58 -2.38 0.72
CA HIS A 53 6.03 -3.27 -0.34
C HIS A 53 6.87 -2.48 -1.36
N LEU A 54 8.03 -3.02 -1.72
CA LEU A 54 8.82 -2.47 -2.82
C LEU A 54 8.28 -3.00 -4.15
N CYS A 55 7.59 -2.13 -4.89
CA CYS A 55 6.92 -2.52 -6.12
C CYS A 55 7.86 -2.55 -7.34
N ASN A 56 8.76 -1.57 -7.44
CA ASN A 56 9.66 -1.42 -8.59
C ASN A 56 10.94 -0.70 -8.19
N ILE A 57 12.04 -1.01 -8.88
CA ILE A 57 13.29 -0.23 -8.85
C ILE A 57 13.72 -0.05 -10.30
N GLU A 58 13.94 1.21 -10.69
CA GLU A 58 14.51 1.56 -11.99
C GLU A 58 15.98 1.95 -11.82
N VAL A 59 16.82 1.49 -12.73
CA VAL A 59 18.27 1.72 -12.72
C VAL A 59 18.71 2.05 -14.13
N GLU A 60 19.59 3.04 -14.27
CA GLU A 60 20.23 3.38 -15.54
C GLU A 60 21.61 2.72 -15.62
N ASP A 61 21.83 1.92 -16.67
CA ASP A 61 23.15 1.39 -16.98
C ASP A 61 23.94 2.41 -17.80
N GLY A 62 25.12 2.81 -17.31
CA GLY A 62 26.00 3.74 -18.01
C GLY A 62 26.64 3.11 -19.26
N GLN A 63 25.92 3.07 -20.38
CA GLN A 63 26.49 2.72 -21.70
C GLN A 63 26.17 3.79 -22.75
N ASP A 64 26.94 4.88 -22.70
CA ASP A 64 27.28 5.62 -23.91
C ASP A 64 28.71 5.23 -24.31
N ARG A 65 28.83 4.25 -25.21
CA ARG A 65 30.03 4.06 -26.03
C ARG A 65 29.69 4.38 -27.47
N ASN A 66 29.81 5.67 -27.79
CA ASN A 66 29.95 6.16 -29.16
C ASN A 66 30.97 5.26 -29.90
N SER A 67 30.52 4.54 -30.92
CA SER A 67 31.34 3.74 -31.84
C SER A 67 31.20 4.31 -33.23
#